data_AF-A0A1W9W2K5-F1
#
_entry.id   AF-A0A1W9W2K5-F1
#
_cell.length_a   1.000
_cell.length_b   1.000
_cell.length_c   1.000
_cell.angle_alpha   90.00
_cell.angle_beta   90.00
_cell.angle_gamma   90.00
#
_symmetry.space_group_name_H-M   'P 1'
#
loop_
_entity.id
_entity.type
_entity.pdbx_description
1 polymer ?
#
loop_
_entity_poly.entity_id
_entity_poly.type
_entity_poly.pdbx_seq_one_letter_code
_entity_poly.pdbx_strand_id
1 'polypeptide(L)'
;MGEKQEPLSFIVIAKNDQQFIDLFEKSYPKAPMIPDFWNAKVHDFGFEKETNLNSPRMRHHARFWKTNYIVKNGYNIYVGTASFDSGIKWGIAHKINPDIDTEREFLYKDLQKTGMIEDV
;
A
#
# COMPACT_ATOMS: atom_id res chain seq x y z
N MET A 1 15.16 9.90 18.51
CA MET A 1 15.49 9.41 17.16
C MET A 1 14.48 8.33 16.83
N GLY A 2 13.69 8.51 15.76
CA GLY A 2 12.78 7.47 15.30
C GLY A 2 13.58 6.50 14.45
N GLU A 3 13.46 5.20 14.71
CA GLU A 3 14.05 4.22 13.81
C GLU A 3 13.44 4.39 12.42
N LYS A 4 14.30 4.26 11.40
CA LYS A 4 13.91 4.32 10.01
C LYS A 4 13.05 3.08 9.74
N GLN A 5 11.74 3.22 9.84
CA GLN A 5 10.78 2.20 9.46
C GLN A 5 10.67 2.24 7.93
N GLU A 6 11.58 1.57 7.24
CA GLU A 6 11.40 1.35 5.80
C GLU A 6 10.29 0.33 5.64
N PRO A 7 9.15 0.70 5.04
CA PRO A 7 8.06 -0.24 4.89
C PRO A 7 8.46 -1.27 3.81
N LEU A 8 8.29 -2.56 4.12
CA LEU A 8 8.72 -3.66 3.25
C LEU A 8 8.07 -3.55 1.87
N SER A 9 8.91 -3.61 0.83
CA SER A 9 8.46 -3.52 -0.56
C SER A 9 8.01 -4.88 -1.07
N PHE A 10 6.81 -4.97 -1.65
CA PHE A 10 6.34 -6.15 -2.37
C PHE A 10 6.10 -5.83 -3.85
N ILE A 11 6.12 -6.86 -4.70
CA ILE A 11 5.97 -6.71 -6.13
C ILE A 11 4.59 -7.23 -6.54
N VAL A 12 3.87 -6.44 -7.32
CA VAL A 12 2.62 -6.85 -7.97
C VAL A 12 2.84 -6.83 -9.48
N ILE A 13 2.34 -7.85 -10.18
CA ILE A 13 2.42 -7.95 -11.63
C ILE A 13 1.00 -7.91 -12.20
N ALA A 14 0.72 -6.96 -13.08
CA ALA A 14 -0.60 -6.84 -13.71
C ALA A 14 -0.50 -6.39 -15.18
N LYS A 15 -1.42 -6.87 -16.01
CA LYS A 15 -1.49 -6.62 -17.45
C LYS A 15 -1.59 -5.12 -17.79
N ASN A 16 -2.33 -4.36 -17.00
CA ASN A 16 -2.51 -2.92 -17.16
C ASN A 16 -2.94 -2.28 -15.83
N ASP A 17 -3.05 -0.95 -15.83
CA ASP A 17 -3.39 -0.16 -14.64
C ASP A 17 -4.80 -0.48 -14.14
N GLN A 18 -5.74 -0.78 -15.04
CA GLN A 18 -7.12 -1.13 -14.65
C GLN A 18 -7.16 -2.44 -13.88
N GLN A 19 -6.52 -3.49 -14.39
CA GLN A 19 -6.45 -4.78 -13.69
C GLN A 19 -5.77 -4.64 -12.32
N PHE A 20 -4.74 -3.79 -12.23
CA PHE A 20 -4.08 -3.49 -10.97
C PHE A 20 -5.04 -2.80 -9.98
N ILE A 21 -5.77 -1.78 -10.43
CA ILE A 21 -6.73 -1.06 -9.60
C ILE A 21 -7.86 -1.98 -9.14
N ASP A 22 -8.31 -2.90 -9.99
CA ASP A 22 -9.40 -3.84 -9.68
C ASP A 22 -9.07 -4.81 -8.51
N LEU A 23 -7.80 -4.94 -8.12
CA LEU A 23 -7.39 -5.65 -6.90
C LEU A 23 -7.86 -4.96 -5.62
N PHE A 24 -8.21 -3.68 -5.70
CA PHE A 24 -8.58 -2.85 -4.57
C PHE A 24 -10.01 -2.34 -4.77
N GLU A 25 -10.80 -2.37 -3.70
CA GLU A 25 -12.07 -1.65 -3.71
C GLU A 25 -11.84 -0.14 -3.89
N LYS A 26 -12.88 0.59 -4.32
CA LYS A 26 -12.85 2.02 -4.67
C LYS A 26 -11.79 2.79 -3.86
N SER A 27 -10.71 3.15 -4.55
CA SER A 27 -9.71 4.08 -4.02
C SER A 27 -10.42 5.31 -3.46
N TYR A 28 -9.92 5.81 -2.33
CA TYR A 28 -10.32 7.08 -1.74
C TYR A 28 -9.31 8.17 -2.17
N PRO A 29 -9.42 8.74 -3.39
CA PRO A 29 -8.45 9.71 -3.91
C PRO A 29 -8.43 11.04 -3.15
N LYS A 30 -9.33 11.23 -2.17
CA LYS A 30 -9.47 12.48 -1.39
C LYS A 30 -9.03 12.36 0.06
N ALA A 31 -8.66 11.17 0.55
CA ALA A 31 -8.10 11.05 1.88
C ALA A 31 -6.67 11.64 1.85
N PRO A 32 -6.32 12.54 2.77
CA PRO A 32 -4.98 13.12 2.82
C PRO A 32 -4.00 12.05 3.33
N MET A 33 -3.56 11.19 2.43
CA MET A 33 -2.49 10.25 2.70
C MET A 33 -1.16 11.01 2.59
N ILE A 34 -0.36 10.98 3.66
CA ILE A 34 0.99 11.56 3.62
C ILE A 34 1.76 10.88 2.48
N PRO A 35 2.39 11.65 1.57
CA PRO A 35 3.12 11.09 0.45
C PRO A 35 4.28 10.26 0.98
N ASP A 36 4.44 9.09 0.37
CA ASP A 36 5.66 8.30 0.47
C ASP A 36 6.42 8.40 -0.84
N PHE A 37 7.74 8.24 -0.78
CA PHE A 37 8.64 8.46 -1.90
C PHE A 37 9.45 7.22 -2.21
N TRP A 38 9.32 6.75 -3.44
CA TRP A 38 10.21 5.73 -4.00
C TRP A 38 10.91 6.32 -5.21
N ASN A 39 12.24 6.24 -5.26
CA ASN A 39 13.06 6.80 -6.34
C ASN A 39 12.74 8.28 -6.66
N ALA A 40 12.59 9.11 -5.61
CA ALA A 40 12.20 10.52 -5.68
C ALA A 40 10.83 10.80 -6.34
N LYS A 41 9.98 9.78 -6.50
CA LYS A 41 8.61 9.91 -7.01
C LYS A 41 7.59 9.61 -5.92
N VAL A 42 6.51 10.40 -5.94
CA VAL A 42 5.29 10.07 -5.18
C VAL A 42 4.63 8.84 -5.81
N HIS A 43 3.96 8.04 -5.00
CA HIS A 43 3.19 6.87 -5.44
C HIS A 43 2.20 7.21 -6.56
N ASP A 44 2.01 6.28 -7.49
CA ASP A 44 1.02 6.38 -8.57
C ASP A 44 -0.37 6.01 -8.07
N PHE A 45 -0.46 5.03 -7.15
CA PHE A 45 -1.73 4.58 -6.57
C PHE A 45 -1.65 4.52 -5.04
N GLY A 46 -2.74 4.99 -4.40
CA GLY A 46 -2.92 4.98 -2.96
C GLY A 46 -4.25 4.35 -2.58
N PHE A 47 -4.22 3.46 -1.60
CA PHE A 47 -5.38 2.77 -1.07
C PHE A 47 -5.38 2.83 0.45
N GLU A 48 -6.57 3.01 1.01
CA GLU A 48 -6.78 2.97 2.44
C GLU A 48 -7.89 1.97 2.78
N LYS A 49 -7.74 1.28 3.91
CA LYS A 49 -8.77 0.43 4.46
C LYS A 49 -9.04 0.78 5.92
N GLU A 50 -10.32 0.94 6.23
CA GLU A 50 -10.76 1.21 7.60
C GLU A 50 -10.58 0.02 8.52
N THR A 51 -10.26 0.32 9.79
CA THR A 51 -10.35 -0.64 10.89
C THR A 51 -11.79 -0.75 11.39
N ASN A 52 -12.08 -1.76 12.20
CA ASN A 52 -13.38 -1.91 12.88
C ASN A 52 -13.77 -0.71 13.76
N LEU A 53 -12.79 0.11 14.17
CA LEU A 53 -13.03 1.33 14.94
C LEU A 53 -13.52 2.49 14.08
N ASN A 54 -13.51 2.34 12.75
CA ASN A 54 -13.82 3.35 11.75
C ASN A 54 -13.25 4.75 12.07
N SER A 55 -12.00 4.80 12.53
CA SER A 55 -11.33 6.05 12.87
C SER A 55 -10.38 6.49 11.75
N PRO A 56 -10.38 7.76 11.33
CA PRO A 56 -9.39 8.29 10.39
C PRO A 56 -7.96 8.26 10.96
N ARG A 57 -7.81 8.04 12.28
CA ARG A 57 -6.51 7.90 12.95
C ARG A 57 -5.95 6.48 12.89
N MET A 58 -6.77 5.51 12.49
CA MET A 58 -6.45 4.10 12.49
C MET A 58 -6.89 3.44 11.18
N ARG A 59 -5.97 3.41 10.23
CA ARG A 59 -6.18 3.02 8.84
C ARG A 59 -5.00 2.17 8.34
N HIS A 60 -5.31 1.18 7.53
CA HIS A 60 -4.32 0.44 6.74
C HIS A 60 -4.07 1.22 5.47
N HIS A 61 -2.82 1.44 5.09
CA HIS A 61 -2.46 2.16 3.89
C HIS A 61 -1.59 1.30 2.99
N ALA A 62 -1.90 1.27 1.70
CA ALA A 62 -1.08 0.67 0.67
C ALA A 62 -0.76 1.70 -0.41
N ARG A 63 0.52 1.81 -0.77
CA ARG A 63 1.04 2.76 -1.78
C ARG A 63 1.80 2.01 -2.83
N PHE A 64 1.63 2.39 -4.09
CA PHE A 64 2.20 1.67 -5.22
C PHE A 64 2.81 2.60 -6.26
N TRP A 65 3.93 2.15 -6.82
CA TRP A 65 4.63 2.79 -7.91
C TRP A 65 4.67 1.84 -9.11
N LYS A 66 4.20 2.32 -10.25
CA LYS A 66 4.40 1.64 -11.52
C LYS A 66 5.85 1.83 -11.94
N THR A 67 6.53 0.71 -12.16
CA THR A 67 7.91 0.76 -12.65
C THR A 67 7.95 0.87 -14.18
N ASN A 68 9.13 1.13 -14.72
CA ASN A 68 9.37 1.07 -16.17
C ASN A 68 9.68 -0.36 -16.66
N TYR A 69 9.56 -1.38 -15.80
CA TYR A 69 9.86 -2.77 -16.13
C TYR A 69 8.59 -3.52 -16.51
N ILE A 70 8.75 -4.39 -17.51
CA ILE A 70 7.70 -5.27 -18.04
C ILE A 70 8.26 -6.68 -18.04
N VAL A 71 7.51 -7.65 -17.50
CA VAL A 71 7.89 -9.07 -17.56
C VAL A 71 7.68 -9.64 -18.97
N LYS A 72 8.29 -10.79 -19.29
CA LYS A 72 8.32 -11.37 -20.66
C LYS A 72 6.94 -11.55 -21.31
N ASN A 73 5.89 -11.75 -20.53
CA ASN A 73 4.50 -11.90 -21.01
C ASN A 73 3.77 -10.56 -21.23
N GLY A 74 4.46 -9.41 -21.10
CA GLY A 74 3.91 -8.08 -21.35
C GLY A 74 3.26 -7.40 -20.13
N TYR A 75 3.36 -7.97 -18.93
CA TYR A 75 2.69 -7.43 -17.75
C TYR A 75 3.58 -6.38 -17.06
N ASN A 76 2.97 -5.32 -16.53
CA ASN A 76 3.66 -4.26 -15.80
C ASN A 76 4.05 -4.74 -14.41
N ILE A 77 5.20 -4.25 -13.92
CA ILE A 77 5.66 -4.45 -12.55
C ILE A 77 5.33 -3.21 -11.71
N TYR A 78 4.67 -3.43 -10.59
CA TYR A 78 4.40 -2.42 -9.56
C TYR A 78 5.17 -2.78 -8.30
N VAL A 79 5.82 -1.78 -7.70
CA VAL A 79 6.39 -1.91 -6.35
C VAL A 79 5.38 -1.30 -5.39
N GLY A 80 5.06 -2.03 -4.33
CA GLY A 80 4.09 -1.63 -3.32
C GLY A 80 4.72 -1.55 -1.93
N THR A 81 4.11 -0.76 -1.07
CA THR A 81 4.41 -0.74 0.36
C THR A 81 3.15 -0.64 1.19
N ALA A 82 3.20 -1.16 2.42
CA ALA A 82 2.08 -1.20 3.35
C ALA A 82 2.45 -0.60 4.70
N SER A 83 1.56 0.22 5.28
CA SER A 83 1.78 0.88 6.56
C SER A 83 0.48 0.98 7.35
N PHE A 84 0.52 0.65 8.64
CA PHE A 84 -0.62 0.82 9.53
C PHE A 84 -0.47 2.10 10.35
N ASP A 85 -1.40 3.04 10.18
CA ASP A 85 -1.52 4.18 11.08
C ASP A 85 -2.20 3.72 12.36
N SER A 86 -1.50 3.84 13.49
CA SER A 86 -1.95 3.37 14.83
C SER A 86 -2.44 4.50 15.74
N GLY A 87 -2.56 5.72 15.21
CA GLY A 87 -2.96 6.91 15.94
C GLY A 87 -2.30 8.19 15.43
N ILE A 88 -2.26 9.21 16.28
CA ILE A 88 -1.63 10.50 15.99
C ILE A 88 -0.43 10.71 16.91
N LYS A 89 0.71 11.08 16.32
CA LYS A 89 1.94 11.55 16.95
C LYS A 89 1.93 13.08 17.06
N TRP A 90 2.20 13.60 18.25
CA TRP A 90 2.29 15.05 18.53
C TRP A 90 1.04 15.87 18.17
N GLY A 91 -0.13 15.23 18.03
CA GLY A 91 -1.37 15.89 17.64
C GLY A 91 -1.46 16.31 16.16
N ILE A 92 -0.43 16.03 15.34
CA ILE A 92 -0.32 16.55 13.96
C ILE A 92 -0.09 15.43 12.94
N ALA A 93 0.87 14.53 13.19
CA ALA A 93 1.27 13.50 12.22
C ALA A 93 0.68 12.14 12.59
N HIS A 94 0.41 11.26 11.63
CA HIS A 94 0.07 9.89 11.97
C HIS A 94 1.24 9.14 12.61
N LYS A 95 0.91 8.19 13.48
CA LYS A 95 1.88 7.28 14.11
C LYS A 95 1.83 5.94 13.37
N ILE A 96 2.82 5.69 12.53
CA ILE A 96 2.99 4.39 11.87
C ILE A 96 3.37 3.33 12.92
N ASN A 97 2.71 2.18 12.86
CA ASN A 97 3.03 1.02 13.69
C ASN A 97 4.37 0.42 13.25
N PRO A 98 5.33 0.18 14.17
CA PRO A 98 6.61 -0.44 13.82
C PRO A 98 6.50 -1.89 13.33
N ASP A 99 5.41 -2.61 13.61
CA ASP A 99 5.21 -3.98 13.15
C ASP A 99 4.77 -4.03 11.67
N ILE A 100 5.75 -3.85 10.79
CA ILE A 100 5.56 -3.83 9.34
C ILE A 100 5.23 -5.21 8.76
N ASP A 101 5.63 -6.29 9.43
CA ASP A 101 5.35 -7.65 8.98
C ASP A 101 3.87 -7.97 9.15
N THR A 102 3.27 -7.60 10.28
CA THR A 102 1.83 -7.78 10.49
C THR A 102 1.01 -7.03 9.43
N GLU A 103 1.42 -5.81 9.07
CA GLU A 103 0.71 -5.04 8.04
C GLU A 103 0.89 -5.63 6.64
N ARG A 104 2.09 -6.13 6.31
CA ARG A 104 2.35 -6.84 5.05
C ARG A 104 1.49 -8.09 4.93
N GLU A 105 1.44 -8.90 5.98
CA GLU A 105 0.62 -10.12 6.02
C GLU A 105 -0.89 -9.79 5.93
N PHE A 106 -1.32 -8.67 6.53
CA PHE A 106 -2.69 -8.19 6.40
C PHE A 106 -3.04 -7.88 4.94
N LEU A 107 -2.21 -7.09 4.27
CA LEU A 107 -2.43 -6.74 2.87
C LEU A 107 -2.39 -7.97 1.95
N TYR A 108 -1.42 -8.86 2.14
CA TYR A 108 -1.31 -10.09 1.35
C TYR A 108 -2.57 -10.96 1.48
N LYS A 109 -3.09 -11.16 2.70
CA LYS A 109 -4.33 -11.91 2.94
C LYS A 109 -5.55 -11.27 2.28
N ASP A 110 -5.61 -9.95 2.23
CA ASP A 110 -6.69 -9.25 1.55
C ASP A 110 -6.59 -9.38 0.03
N LEU A 111 -5.38 -9.29 -0.53
CA LEU A 111 -5.15 -9.55 -1.95
C LEU A 111 -5.48 -11.00 -2.33
N GLN A 112 -5.16 -11.99 -1.48
CA GLN A 112 -5.54 -13.39 -1.71
C GLN A 112 -7.06 -13.57 -1.85
N LYS A 113 -7.86 -12.84 -1.06
CA LYS A 113 -9.33 -12.93 -1.12
C LYS A 113 -9.93 -12.44 -2.44
N THR A 114 -9.19 -11.65 -3.22
CA THR A 114 -9.63 -11.20 -4.55
C THR A 114 -9.70 -12.36 -5.54
N GLY A 115 -8.94 -13.44 -5.31
CA GLY A 115 -8.74 -14.52 -6.27
C GLY A 115 -7.98 -14.10 -7.53
N MET A 116 -7.39 -12.89 -7.54
CA MET A 116 -6.69 -12.30 -8.69
C MET A 116 -5.17 -12.35 -8.54
N ILE A 117 -4.65 -12.90 -7.44
CA ILE A 117 -3.21 -13.11 -7.26
C ILE A 117 -2.85 -14.59 -7.42
N GLU A 118 -1.72 -14.84 -8.08
CA GLU A 118 -1.09 -16.16 -8.16
C GLU A 118 0.14 -16.16 -7.25
N ASP A 119 0.28 -17.18 -6.40
CA ASP A 119 1.52 -17.41 -5.66
C ASP A 119 2.60 -17.91 -6.64
N VAL A 120 3.76 -17.26 -6.63
CA VAL A 120 4.92 -17.59 -7.46
C VAL A 120 5.99 -18.27 -6.62
#